data_AF-A0A382LUZ1-F1
#
_entry.id   AF-A0A382LUZ1-F1
#
_cell.length_a   1.000
_cell.length_b   1.000
_cell.length_c   1.000
_cell.angle_alpha   90.00
_cell.angle_beta   90.00
_cell.angle_gamma   90.00
#
_symmetry.space_group_name_H-M   'P 1'
#
loop_
_entity.id
_entity.type
_entity.pdbx_description
1 polymer ?
#
loop_
_entity_poly.entity_id
_entity_poly.type
_entity_poly.pdbx_seq_one_letter_code
_entity_poly.pdbx_strand_id
1 'polypeptide(L)' 'GRLDLTTGLIAAAPTFQTGDDRYKWLNRVQAVSAGQVNLETGVLIYNTYEVQVAAD' A
#
# COMPACT_ATOMS: atom_id res chain seq x y z
N GLY A 1 7.43 2.31 5.42
CA GLY A 1 6.12 2.98 5.62
C GLY A 1 6.20 3.89 6.82
N ARG A 2 5.16 4.70 7.04
CA ARG A 2 4.93 5.52 8.22
C ARG A 2 3.61 5.09 8.84
N LEU A 3 3.60 4.94 10.16
CA LEU A 3 2.41 4.72 10.96
C LEU A 3 2.40 5.80 12.04
N ASP A 4 1.29 6.52 12.13
CA ASP A 4 1.00 7.42 13.23
C ASP A 4 0.03 6.70 14.17
N LEU A 5 0.51 6.35 15.37
CA LEU A 5 -0.29 5.66 16.38
C LEU A 5 -1.24 6.58 17.15
N THR A 6 -1.09 7.90 17.01
CA THR A 6 -2.01 8.86 17.64
C THR A 6 -3.26 9.03 16.79
N THR A 7 -3.09 9.10 15.47
CA THR A 7 -4.18 9.28 14.53
C THR A 7 -4.63 7.97 13.91
N GLY A 8 -3.83 6.89 13.95
CA GLY A 8 -4.04 5.61 13.27
C GLY A 8 -3.75 5.66 11.76
N LEU A 9 -3.15 6.73 11.25
CA LEU A 9 -2.84 6.90 9.84
C LEU A 9 -1.68 5.99 9.41
N ILE A 10 -1.82 5.31 8.29
CA ILE A 10 -0.77 4.49 7.66
C ILE A 10 -0.51 4.96 6.24
N ALA A 11 0.77 5.08 5.91
CA ALA A 11 1.25 5.25 4.54
C ALA A 11 2.44 4.31 4.26
N ALA A 12 2.43 3.59 3.15
CA ALA A 12 3.50 2.66 2.78
C ALA A 12 3.79 2.67 1.28
N ALA A 13 4.96 2.16 0.91
CA ALA A 13 5.34 1.85 -0.46
C ALA A 13 5.65 0.36 -0.51
N PRO A 14 4.64 -0.51 -0.74
CA PRO A 14 4.84 -1.95 -0.72
C PRO A 14 5.64 -2.41 -1.95
N THR A 15 6.36 -3.51 -1.79
CA THR A 15 6.97 -4.28 -2.88
C THR A 15 6.23 -5.60 -3.02
N PHE A 16 6.07 -6.09 -4.25
CA PHE A 16 5.42 -7.37 -4.51
C PHE A 16 6.41 -8.39 -5.06
N GLN A 17 6.20 -9.66 -4.67
CA GLN A 17 6.93 -10.79 -5.22
C GLN A 17 5.97 -11.98 -5.36
N THR A 18 5.75 -12.43 -6.59
CA THR A 18 4.88 -13.57 -6.88
C THR A 18 5.36 -14.36 -8.09
N GLY A 19 5.14 -15.67 -8.09
CA GLY A 19 5.38 -16.56 -9.23
C GLY A 19 4.16 -16.82 -10.11
N ASP A 20 2.95 -16.45 -9.66
CA ASP A 20 1.69 -16.73 -10.34
C ASP A 20 1.51 -15.82 -11.57
N ASP A 21 1.29 -16.41 -12.74
CA ASP A 21 1.18 -15.70 -14.01
C ASP A 21 0.10 -14.61 -14.01
N ARG A 22 -1.01 -14.81 -13.28
CA ARG A 22 -2.10 -13.82 -13.18
C ARG A 22 -1.65 -12.50 -12.55
N TYR A 23 -0.62 -12.56 -11.71
CA TYR A 23 -0.17 -11.46 -10.87
C TYR A 23 1.29 -11.07 -11.10
N LYS A 24 1.97 -11.66 -12.08
CA LYS A 24 3.37 -11.32 -12.42
C LYS A 24 3.60 -9.85 -12.70
N TRP A 25 2.57 -9.11 -13.13
CA TRP A 25 2.62 -7.67 -13.32
C TRP A 25 2.95 -6.91 -12.02
N LEU A 26 2.50 -7.39 -10.85
CA LEU A 26 2.77 -6.77 -9.56
C LEU A 26 4.27 -6.71 -9.23
N ASN A 27 5.07 -7.67 -9.73
CA ASN A 27 6.53 -7.67 -9.51
C ASN A 27 7.25 -6.48 -10.15
N ARG A 28 6.55 -5.68 -10.97
CA ARG A 28 7.14 -4.61 -11.79
C ARG A 28 6.50 -3.23 -11.56
N VAL A 29 5.53 -3.13 -10.66
CA VAL A 29 4.86 -1.84 -10.35
C VAL A 29 5.44 -1.20 -9.10
N GLN A 30 5.60 0.12 -9.13
CA GLN A 30 5.73 0.92 -7.93
C GLN A 30 4.33 1.21 -7.40
N ALA A 31 4.13 1.02 -6.10
CA ALA A 31 2.83 1.28 -5.47
C ALA A 31 2.97 2.16 -4.22
N VAL A 32 1.85 2.78 -3.85
CA VAL A 32 1.64 3.49 -2.59
C VAL A 32 0.38 2.94 -1.94
N SER A 33 0.44 2.65 -0.65
CA SER A 33 -0.72 2.30 0.16
C SER A 33 -0.99 3.38 1.18
N ALA A 34 -2.26 3.73 1.36
CA ALA A 34 -2.71 4.67 2.38
C ALA A 34 -3.98 4.15 3.06
N GLY A 35 -4.07 4.30 4.37
CA GLY A 35 -5.18 3.75 5.12
C GLY A 35 -5.21 4.18 6.57
N GLN A 36 -6.13 3.58 7.31
CA GLN A 36 -6.48 3.92 8.67
C GLN A 36 -6.64 2.64 9.48
N VAL A 37 -5.94 2.54 10.61
CA VAL A 37 -6.18 1.50 11.61
C VAL A 37 -7.21 2.00 12.61
N ASN A 38 -8.20 1.17 12.89
CA ASN A 38 -9.03 1.31 14.08
C ASN A 38 -8.23 0.74 15.26
N LEU A 39 -7.77 1.59 16.18
CA LEU A 39 -6.90 1.20 17.29
C LEU A 39 -7.64 0.42 18.39
N GLU A 40 -8.96 0.52 18.47
CA GLU A 40 -9.78 -0.25 19.42
C GLU A 40 -9.98 -1.69 18.96
N THR A 41 -10.22 -1.89 17.66
CA THR A 41 -10.50 -3.22 17.08
C THR A 41 -9.27 -3.88 16.45
N GLY A 42 -8.21 -3.11 16.19
CA GLY A 42 -7.02 -3.55 15.48
C GLY A 42 -7.21 -3.72 13.96
N VAL A 43 -8.38 -3.40 13.41
CA VAL A 43 -8.67 -3.58 11.99
C VAL A 43 -8.05 -2.44 11.17
N LEU A 44 -7.23 -2.79 10.18
CA LEU A 44 -6.67 -1.87 9.19
C LEU A 44 -7.45 -1.93 7.88
N ILE A 45 -7.97 -0.79 7.45
CA ILE A 45 -8.52 -0.60 6.10
C ILE A 45 -7.57 0.30 5.33
N TYR A 46 -7.12 -0.15 4.16
CA TYR A 46 -6.22 0.60 3.30
C TYR A 46 -6.53 0.36 1.83
N ASN A 47 -6.19 1.37 1.02
CA ASN A 47 -6.18 1.25 -0.42
C ASN A 47 -4.73 1.23 -0.91
N THR A 48 -4.49 0.52 -1.99
CA THR A 48 -3.19 0.47 -2.67
C THR A 48 -3.37 0.93 -4.11
N TYR A 49 -2.48 1.82 -4.54
CA TYR A 49 -2.51 2.45 -5.83
C TYR A 49 -1.20 2.18 -6.56
N GLU A 50 -1.29 1.87 -7.85
CA GLU A 50 -0.12 1.90 -8.74
C GLU A 50 0.27 3.35 -9.02
N VAL A 51 1.57 3.63 -8.99
CA VAL A 51 2.11 4.95 -9.34
C VAL A 51 2.22 5.07 -10.86
N GLN A 52 1.53 6.05 -11.43
CA GLN A 52 1.68 6.45 -12.83
C GLN A 52 2.55 7.71 -12.90
N VAL A 53 3.68 7.63 -13.60
CA VAL A 53 4.57 8.78 -13.83
C VAL A 53 4.19 9.41 -15.16
N ALA A 54 3.71 10.66 -15.13
CA ALA A 54 3.56 11.48 -16.32
C ALA A 54 4.76 12.42 -16.44
N ALA A 55 5.21 12.68 -17.68
CA ALA A 55 6.13 13.78 -17.95
C ALA A 55 5.37 15.11 -17.86
N ASP A 56 6.06 16.14 -17.38
CA ASP A 56 5.56 17.53 -17.37
C ASP A 56 5.46 18.13 -18.77
#